data_AF-A0A151ESA6-F1
#
_entry.id   AF-A0A151ESA6-F1
#
_cell.length_a   1.000
_cell.length_b   1.000
_cell.length_c   1.000
_cell.angle_alpha   90.00
_cell.angle_beta   90.00
_cell.angle_gamma   90.00
#
_symmetry.space_group_name_H-M   'P 1'
#
loop_
_entity.id
_entity.type
_entity.pdbx_description
1 polymer ?
#
loop_
_entity_poly.entity_id
_entity_poly.type
_entity_poly.pdbx_seq_one_letter_code
_entity_poly.pdbx_strand_id
1 'polypeptide(L)'
;MTKSTKTILCAIFSSMFILSISAVAEEQVQTIDREDFDPLVDIEVTVEIKKIRCFDKLDKQLNILPYNLAPFPKREYIDEDSDPDFYLKIFINNEEFTSETWGETKYIYSPDFSATLNVPDDQEFVDITIQLWDSNDDGDVLCDIGNEEEDVDVIYSIITGHWTGEDQINDPSGYGRLNGCDDGSIYIRDKDCELWFDIFQNDFDNDKIPYWTEVNVYGTDPEIDNTGEDTDNDSIPIEWEWKWDYDPLVADNHKNIDPEGDSINNYEEYLTSQWYSDPYRKDIFIELDQMEESPQGEKSIFPEGAKELLYTAYDRQNIVYHLDDGKWEDTGSEMLPFDDDTTWWDTNGIYQQYFLHGNPNNWRRGVFHYGILIYHFDGPPGITFRANSFMVASQGLEAKADNRFFERDEVYASCYMHETGHTLDFWPIPGHSSFGSSPFRLGWWLNRPYKSCMNYGYMYYTVDYSDGSRPIRDYNDWTRMDLSYFEREWG
;
A
#
# COMPACT_ATOMS: atom_id res chain seq x y z
N MET A 1 68.04 49.60 9.99
CA MET A 1 68.75 49.13 8.79
C MET A 1 67.92 49.57 7.58
N THR A 2 68.36 50.64 6.91
CA THR A 2 68.73 50.66 5.47
C THR A 2 67.52 50.44 4.53
N LYS A 3 66.81 51.51 4.13
CA LYS A 3 67.04 52.40 2.96
C LYS A 3 67.15 51.65 1.61
N SER A 4 66.24 51.96 0.68
CA SER A 4 66.51 52.50 -0.68
C SER A 4 65.26 52.30 -1.56
N THR A 5 64.32 53.25 -1.70
CA THR A 5 64.32 54.41 -2.61
C THR A 5 64.69 54.12 -4.08
N LYS A 6 63.74 54.36 -4.99
CA LYS A 6 63.87 55.00 -6.32
C LYS A 6 62.47 55.16 -6.93
N THR A 7 62.07 56.16 -7.73
CA THR A 7 62.21 57.63 -7.76
C THR A 7 61.45 58.05 -9.04
N ILE A 8 60.37 58.84 -8.87
CA ILE A 8 59.94 60.03 -9.67
C ILE A 8 59.62 59.85 -11.19
N LEU A 9 58.40 60.22 -11.64
CA LEU A 9 58.09 61.53 -12.29
C LEU A 9 56.64 61.65 -12.79
N CYS A 10 56.06 62.83 -12.54
CA CYS A 10 54.75 63.31 -12.96
C CYS A 10 54.62 63.58 -14.47
N ALA A 11 53.41 63.46 -15.02
CA ALA A 11 52.91 64.38 -16.04
C ALA A 11 51.37 64.35 -16.10
N ILE A 12 50.77 65.51 -15.83
CA ILE A 12 49.36 65.83 -16.08
C ILE A 12 49.20 66.08 -17.58
N PHE A 13 48.24 65.44 -18.23
CA PHE A 13 47.68 65.91 -19.50
C PHE A 13 46.16 65.89 -19.44
N SER A 14 45.60 67.09 -19.45
CA SER A 14 44.19 67.38 -19.63
C SER A 14 43.85 67.23 -21.11
N SER A 15 42.88 66.38 -21.46
CA SER A 15 42.20 66.48 -22.75
C SER A 15 40.70 66.21 -22.56
N MET A 16 39.91 67.28 -22.71
CA MET A 16 38.49 67.18 -23.03
C MET A 16 38.33 66.40 -24.33
N PHE A 17 37.51 65.35 -24.31
CA PHE A 17 36.85 64.85 -25.50
C PHE A 17 35.34 64.80 -25.22
N ILE A 18 34.62 65.67 -25.92
CA ILE A 18 33.17 65.62 -26.14
C ILE A 18 32.95 64.68 -27.33
N LEU A 19 31.77 64.04 -27.42
CA LEU A 19 31.19 63.21 -28.50
C LEU A 19 31.26 61.70 -28.19
N SER A 20 30.21 60.90 -28.23
CA SER A 20 28.83 61.07 -28.71
C SER A 20 27.98 60.01 -28.00
N ILE A 21 26.76 60.34 -27.58
CA ILE A 21 25.77 59.33 -27.22
C ILE A 21 25.29 58.72 -28.54
N SER A 22 25.82 57.55 -28.87
CA SER A 22 25.19 56.68 -29.86
C SER A 22 23.96 56.09 -29.20
N ALA A 23 22.78 56.44 -29.68
CA ALA A 23 21.57 55.68 -29.43
C ALA A 23 21.84 54.26 -29.95
N VAL A 24 22.11 53.34 -29.01
CA VAL A 24 22.03 51.92 -29.30
C VAL A 24 20.55 51.65 -29.50
N ALA A 25 20.19 51.26 -30.71
CA ALA A 25 18.88 50.74 -31.00
C ALA A 25 18.61 49.60 -30.01
N GLU A 26 17.44 49.62 -29.37
CA GLU A 26 16.89 48.43 -28.72
C GLU A 26 16.95 47.31 -29.77
N GLU A 27 17.90 46.40 -29.60
CA GLU A 27 17.72 45.05 -30.10
C GLU A 27 16.41 44.59 -29.47
N GLN A 28 15.42 44.34 -30.32
CA GLN A 28 14.32 43.48 -29.94
C GLN A 28 14.97 42.22 -29.40
N VAL A 29 14.90 42.06 -28.07
CA VAL A 29 15.10 40.78 -27.43
C VAL A 29 14.15 39.85 -28.17
N GLN A 30 14.70 38.99 -29.02
CA GLN A 30 14.00 37.77 -29.38
C GLN A 30 13.66 37.13 -28.05
N THR A 31 12.38 37.19 -27.68
CA THR A 31 11.81 36.22 -26.75
C THR A 31 12.22 34.89 -27.33
N ILE A 32 13.18 34.24 -26.68
CA ILE A 32 13.41 32.82 -26.86
C ILE A 32 12.04 32.25 -26.49
N ASP A 33 11.32 31.68 -27.46
CA ASP A 33 10.17 30.84 -27.17
C ASP A 33 10.74 29.78 -26.21
N ARG A 34 10.42 29.94 -24.93
CA ARG A 34 10.70 28.91 -23.94
C ARG A 34 9.94 27.68 -24.44
N GLU A 35 10.61 26.53 -24.35
CA GLU A 35 9.94 25.26 -24.63
C GLU A 35 8.73 25.22 -23.70
N ASP A 36 7.55 25.07 -24.30
CA ASP A 36 6.26 25.05 -23.62
C ASP A 36 5.78 23.61 -23.71
N PHE A 37 5.81 22.90 -22.58
CA PHE A 37 5.54 21.48 -22.54
C PHE A 37 4.07 21.13 -22.77
N ASP A 38 3.16 22.09 -22.57
CA ASP A 38 1.75 22.00 -22.95
C ASP A 38 1.24 23.34 -23.51
N PRO A 39 1.20 23.51 -24.84
CA PRO A 39 0.71 24.75 -25.44
C PRO A 39 -0.81 24.91 -25.42
N LEU A 40 -1.57 23.91 -24.93
CA LEU A 40 -3.03 23.96 -24.85
C LEU A 40 -3.52 24.57 -23.54
N VAL A 41 -2.81 24.32 -22.43
CA VAL A 41 -3.16 24.78 -21.08
C VAL A 41 -1.91 25.14 -20.27
N ASP A 42 -2.03 26.12 -19.36
CA ASP A 42 -1.01 26.32 -18.34
C ASP A 42 -0.99 25.09 -17.39
N ILE A 43 0.18 24.59 -17.00
CA ILE A 43 0.28 23.31 -16.27
C ILE A 43 0.09 23.54 -14.77
N GLU A 44 -0.87 22.82 -14.21
CA GLU A 44 -1.16 22.73 -12.79
C GLU A 44 -0.86 21.30 -12.30
N VAL A 45 0.12 21.16 -11.42
CA VAL A 45 0.44 19.88 -10.78
C VAL A 45 -0.36 19.76 -9.48
N THR A 46 -1.01 18.62 -9.30
CA THR A 46 -1.82 18.27 -8.14
C THR A 46 -1.26 17.05 -7.44
N VAL A 47 -1.07 17.17 -6.12
CA VAL A 47 -0.83 16.05 -5.21
C VAL A 47 -2.14 15.77 -4.49
N GLU A 48 -2.72 14.59 -4.70
CA GLU A 48 -3.98 14.17 -4.09
C GLU A 48 -3.74 13.05 -3.08
N ILE A 49 -4.29 13.21 -1.87
CA ILE A 49 -4.14 12.21 -0.81
C ILE A 49 -5.33 11.27 -0.82
N LYS A 50 -5.06 9.97 -0.80
CA LYS A 50 -6.08 8.91 -0.93
C LYS A 50 -6.39 8.23 0.40
N LYS A 51 -5.38 8.04 1.25
CA LYS A 51 -5.47 7.24 2.49
C LYS A 51 -4.34 7.63 3.44
N ILE A 52 -4.63 7.66 4.74
CA ILE A 52 -3.63 7.84 5.81
C ILE A 52 -3.95 6.85 6.93
N ARG A 53 -2.95 6.10 7.40
CA ARG A 53 -3.14 5.12 8.49
C ARG A 53 -1.91 5.08 9.40
N CYS A 54 -2.10 5.04 10.71
CA CYS A 54 -1.01 4.63 11.61
C CYS A 54 -0.89 3.10 11.65
N PHE A 55 0.33 2.60 11.87
CA PHE A 55 0.57 1.19 12.15
C PHE A 55 0.50 0.82 13.65
N ASP A 56 -0.28 1.58 14.42
CA ASP A 56 -0.59 1.32 15.83
C ASP A 56 -0.94 -0.16 16.05
N LYS A 57 -0.04 -0.88 16.73
CA LYS A 57 -0.20 -2.32 16.92
C LYS A 57 0.45 -2.79 18.20
N LEU A 58 -0.24 -3.66 18.90
CA LEU A 58 0.33 -4.35 20.06
C LEU A 58 1.05 -5.63 19.59
N ASP A 59 2.37 -5.60 19.53
CA ASP A 59 3.19 -6.74 19.10
C ASP A 59 3.35 -7.78 20.19
N LYS A 60 2.25 -8.48 20.51
CA LYS A 60 2.19 -9.55 21.52
C LYS A 60 3.18 -10.67 21.23
N GLN A 61 3.62 -10.84 19.98
CA GLN A 61 4.65 -11.78 19.60
C GLN A 61 6.03 -11.46 20.20
N LEU A 62 6.35 -10.18 20.43
CA LEU A 62 7.65 -9.75 20.98
C LEU A 62 7.75 -9.89 22.50
N ASN A 63 6.65 -10.21 23.19
CA ASN A 63 6.65 -10.39 24.65
C ASN A 63 7.41 -11.66 25.08
N ILE A 64 8.37 -11.48 26.00
CA ILE A 64 9.24 -12.54 26.57
C ILE A 64 8.44 -13.46 27.51
N LEU A 65 7.39 -12.95 28.15
CA LEU A 65 6.50 -13.70 29.04
C LEU A 65 5.15 -13.96 28.35
N PRO A 66 4.56 -15.15 28.53
CA PRO A 66 3.19 -15.40 28.09
C PRO A 66 2.23 -14.56 28.94
N TYR A 67 1.21 -13.97 28.30
CA TYR A 67 0.22 -13.08 28.92
C TYR A 67 0.76 -11.72 29.41
N ASN A 68 -0.17 -10.83 29.82
CA ASN A 68 -0.03 -9.47 30.40
C ASN A 68 0.89 -9.35 31.64
N LEU A 69 1.99 -10.10 31.70
CA LEU A 69 3.01 -10.12 32.74
C LEU A 69 4.35 -9.57 32.23
N ALA A 70 4.47 -9.27 30.93
CA ALA A 70 5.60 -8.54 30.39
C ALA A 70 5.52 -7.06 30.87
N PRO A 71 6.55 -6.54 31.56
CA PRO A 71 6.50 -5.19 32.12
C PRO A 71 6.57 -4.05 31.08
N PHE A 72 6.77 -4.39 29.80
CA PHE A 72 6.82 -3.44 28.69
C PHE A 72 6.16 -4.11 27.47
N PRO A 73 4.86 -3.90 27.21
CA PRO A 73 4.32 -4.23 25.90
C PRO A 73 5.14 -3.46 24.86
N LYS A 74 5.75 -4.16 23.90
CA LYS A 74 6.23 -3.51 22.69
C LYS A 74 4.98 -3.22 21.86
N ARG A 75 4.55 -1.97 21.92
CA ARG A 75 3.40 -1.44 21.21
C ARG A 75 3.96 -0.39 20.24
N GLU A 76 3.59 -0.50 18.98
CA GLU A 76 3.69 0.61 18.04
C GLU A 76 2.58 1.60 18.37
N TYR A 77 2.94 2.87 18.51
CA TYR A 77 1.96 3.93 18.73
C TYR A 77 2.51 5.31 18.40
N ILE A 78 1.65 6.13 17.79
CA ILE A 78 1.85 7.57 17.65
C ILE A 78 1.66 8.22 19.02
N ASP A 79 0.43 8.18 19.53
CA ASP A 79 0.03 8.69 20.84
C ASP A 79 -0.11 7.58 21.90
N GLU A 80 0.39 7.83 23.12
CA GLU A 80 0.39 6.81 24.17
C GLU A 80 -1.01 6.55 24.73
N ASP A 81 -1.76 7.63 24.92
CA ASP A 81 -2.99 7.68 25.71
C ASP A 81 -4.27 7.92 24.87
N SER A 82 -4.13 8.25 23.58
CA SER A 82 -5.20 8.59 22.62
C SER A 82 -4.96 8.00 21.24
N ASP A 83 -5.91 8.21 20.33
CA ASP A 83 -5.68 8.04 18.90
C ASP A 83 -5.12 9.37 18.35
N PRO A 84 -4.29 9.35 17.27
CA PRO A 84 -3.57 10.54 16.80
C PRO A 84 -4.47 11.61 16.18
N ASP A 85 -3.93 12.83 16.11
CA ASP A 85 -4.53 14.02 15.52
C ASP A 85 -3.75 14.45 14.25
N PHE A 86 -4.01 13.78 13.14
CA PHE A 86 -3.21 13.94 11.92
C PHE A 86 -3.46 15.25 11.17
N TYR A 87 -2.41 15.83 10.59
CA TYR A 87 -2.51 16.84 9.53
C TYR A 87 -1.31 16.75 8.57
N LEU A 88 -1.49 17.23 7.35
CA LEU A 88 -0.48 17.14 6.29
C LEU A 88 0.11 18.51 5.94
N LYS A 89 1.39 18.48 5.54
CA LYS A 89 2.02 19.58 4.79
C LYS A 89 2.56 19.03 3.48
N ILE A 90 2.19 19.66 2.38
CA ILE A 90 2.71 19.36 1.05
C ILE A 90 3.41 20.61 0.53
N PHE A 91 4.63 20.46 0.04
CA PHE A 91 5.37 21.53 -0.61
C PHE A 91 5.46 21.21 -2.10
N ILE A 92 5.08 22.14 -2.97
CA ILE A 92 5.28 22.03 -4.42
C ILE A 92 6.15 23.22 -4.84
N ASN A 93 7.36 22.99 -5.34
CA ASN A 93 8.33 24.03 -5.68
C ASN A 93 8.55 25.08 -4.55
N ASN A 94 8.54 24.64 -3.29
CA ASN A 94 8.61 25.43 -2.05
C ASN A 94 7.34 26.19 -1.62
N GLU A 95 6.23 26.10 -2.36
CA GLU A 95 4.94 26.62 -1.90
C GLU A 95 4.27 25.60 -0.97
N GLU A 96 3.94 26.01 0.25
CA GLU A 96 3.40 25.15 1.31
C GLU A 96 1.86 25.12 1.29
N PHE A 97 1.31 23.91 1.34
CA PHE A 97 -0.11 23.63 1.49
C PHE A 97 -0.32 22.80 2.76
N THR A 98 -1.26 23.19 3.61
CA THR A 98 -1.54 22.50 4.88
C THR A 98 -3.00 22.07 4.93
N SER A 99 -3.25 20.84 5.35
CA SER A 99 -4.61 20.33 5.52
C SER A 99 -5.27 20.85 6.80
N GLU A 100 -6.58 20.63 6.94
CA GLU A 100 -7.20 20.62 8.27
C GLU A 100 -6.71 19.41 9.08
N THR A 101 -6.88 19.46 10.41
CA THR A 101 -6.55 18.35 11.30
C THR A 101 -7.69 17.33 11.34
N TRP A 102 -7.35 16.07 11.11
CA TRP A 102 -8.22 14.91 11.35
C TRP A 102 -7.96 14.36 12.75
N GLY A 103 -8.82 14.71 13.70
CA GLY A 103 -8.59 14.41 15.11
C GLY A 103 -9.06 13.03 15.58
N GLU A 104 -8.37 12.49 16.59
CA GLU A 104 -8.69 11.27 17.34
C GLU A 104 -9.01 10.08 16.42
N THR A 105 -8.17 9.85 15.40
CA THR A 105 -8.40 8.79 14.42
C THR A 105 -7.12 8.15 13.93
N LYS A 106 -7.15 6.82 13.85
CA LYS A 106 -6.04 6.00 13.35
C LYS A 106 -6.01 5.85 11.84
N TYR A 107 -7.18 5.98 11.22
CA TYR A 107 -7.38 5.63 9.82
C TYR A 107 -8.25 6.70 9.16
N ILE A 108 -7.78 7.22 8.03
CA ILE A 108 -8.45 8.23 7.23
C ILE A 108 -8.52 7.68 5.82
N TYR A 109 -9.74 7.38 5.37
CA TYR A 109 -10.03 6.89 4.03
C TYR A 109 -10.70 8.00 3.24
N SER A 110 -10.21 8.26 2.03
CA SER A 110 -10.70 9.34 1.14
C SER A 110 -10.69 10.72 1.83
N PRO A 111 -9.54 11.20 2.32
CA PRO A 111 -9.44 12.56 2.83
C PRO A 111 -9.76 13.57 1.71
N ASP A 112 -10.56 14.58 2.03
CA ASP A 112 -10.85 15.69 1.11
C ASP A 112 -9.69 16.71 1.18
N PHE A 113 -8.51 16.29 0.70
CA PHE A 113 -7.32 17.14 0.67
C PHE A 113 -6.45 16.85 -0.57
N SER A 114 -6.20 17.91 -1.32
CA SER A 114 -5.22 17.95 -2.39
C SER A 114 -4.49 19.30 -2.39
N ALA A 115 -3.27 19.30 -2.89
CA ALA A 115 -2.47 20.51 -3.11
C ALA A 115 -2.27 20.69 -4.61
N THR A 116 -2.64 21.85 -5.15
CA THR A 116 -2.51 22.16 -6.57
C THR A 116 -1.72 23.45 -6.75
N LEU A 117 -0.72 23.43 -7.63
CA LEU A 117 0.09 24.59 -7.96
C LEU A 117 0.24 24.72 -9.48
N ASN A 118 0.02 25.93 -10.00
CA ASN A 118 0.44 26.30 -11.34
C ASN A 118 1.98 26.41 -11.37
N VAL A 119 2.63 25.57 -12.17
CA VAL A 119 4.08 25.43 -12.25
C VAL A 119 4.61 26.03 -13.55
N PRO A 120 5.92 26.31 -13.68
CA PRO A 120 6.47 26.77 -14.95
C PRO A 120 6.48 25.66 -16.01
N ASP A 121 5.72 25.86 -17.09
CA ASP A 121 5.57 24.91 -18.20
C ASP A 121 6.84 24.81 -19.09
N ASP A 122 7.92 25.48 -18.70
CA ASP A 122 9.24 25.47 -19.34
C ASP A 122 10.31 24.70 -18.56
N GLN A 123 9.91 24.05 -17.46
CA GLN A 123 10.76 23.26 -16.59
C GLN A 123 10.13 21.90 -16.36
N GLU A 124 10.84 20.83 -16.73
CA GLU A 124 10.31 19.47 -16.68
C GLU A 124 10.03 19.03 -15.23
N PHE A 125 10.91 19.40 -14.30
CA PHE A 125 10.90 18.84 -12.96
C PHE A 125 10.20 19.75 -11.96
N VAL A 126 9.33 19.14 -11.15
CA VAL A 126 8.63 19.77 -10.03
C VAL A 126 9.03 19.06 -8.75
N ASP A 127 9.63 19.80 -7.82
CA ASP A 127 10.06 19.28 -6.53
C ASP A 127 8.86 19.23 -5.57
N ILE A 128 8.62 18.06 -4.97
CA ILE A 128 7.49 17.81 -4.07
C ILE A 128 7.97 17.18 -2.77
N THR A 129 7.57 17.76 -1.64
CA THR A 129 7.81 17.19 -0.30
C THR A 129 6.49 16.92 0.39
N ILE A 130 6.33 15.75 1.00
CA ILE A 130 5.14 15.34 1.76
C ILE A 130 5.55 15.10 3.22
N GLN A 131 4.82 15.72 4.16
CA GLN A 131 5.02 15.52 5.60
C GLN A 131 3.70 15.21 6.29
N LEU A 132 3.69 14.14 7.11
CA LEU A 132 2.57 13.79 7.98
C LEU A 132 2.89 14.14 9.43
N TRP A 133 2.03 14.93 10.05
CA TRP A 133 2.21 15.40 11.42
C TRP A 133 1.08 14.92 12.31
N ASP A 134 1.42 14.67 13.56
CA ASP A 134 0.49 14.47 14.66
C ASP A 134 0.48 15.72 15.55
N SER A 135 -0.69 16.34 15.68
CA SER A 135 -0.89 17.60 16.38
C SER A 135 -1.01 17.38 17.88
N ASN A 136 -0.12 17.97 18.67
CA ASN A 136 -0.03 17.66 20.09
C ASN A 136 0.09 18.93 20.95
N ASP A 137 -0.57 18.94 22.13
CA ASP A 137 -0.61 20.10 23.04
C ASP A 137 0.80 20.54 23.50
N ASP A 138 1.71 19.58 23.66
CA ASP A 138 3.10 19.79 24.07
C ASP A 138 4.07 20.02 22.89
N GLY A 139 3.54 20.01 21.66
CA GLY A 139 4.25 20.24 20.40
C GLY A 139 4.04 19.12 19.39
N ASP A 140 3.80 19.51 18.14
CA ASP A 140 3.54 18.59 17.04
C ASP A 140 4.72 17.65 16.77
N VAL A 141 4.39 16.43 16.39
CA VAL A 141 5.33 15.34 16.16
C VAL A 141 5.25 14.93 14.69
N LEU A 142 6.39 14.85 14.02
CA LEU A 142 6.45 14.31 12.68
C LEU A 142 6.28 12.78 12.76
N CYS A 143 5.37 12.25 11.94
CA CYS A 143 5.13 10.83 11.79
C CYS A 143 6.05 10.27 10.73
N ASP A 144 6.43 9.01 10.88
CA ASP A 144 7.31 8.36 9.92
C ASP A 144 6.49 7.80 8.76
N ILE A 145 6.69 8.35 7.56
CA ILE A 145 6.12 7.84 6.32
C ILE A 145 7.22 7.50 5.30
N GLY A 146 8.49 7.78 5.59
CA GLY A 146 9.59 7.68 4.64
C GLY A 146 10.43 6.42 4.84
N ASN A 147 11.47 6.29 4.02
CA ASN A 147 12.44 5.19 4.11
C ASN A 147 13.85 5.64 4.52
N GLU A 148 14.15 6.94 4.38
CA GLU A 148 15.42 7.56 4.75
C GLU A 148 15.24 8.58 5.89
N GLU A 149 14.30 9.50 5.74
CA GLU A 149 13.87 10.48 6.74
C GLU A 149 12.37 10.29 7.06
N GLU A 150 11.84 10.99 8.06
CA GLU A 150 10.42 10.86 8.45
C GLU A 150 9.49 11.53 7.39
N ASP A 151 10.00 12.46 6.57
CA ASP A 151 9.32 13.05 5.42
C ASP A 151 9.82 12.49 4.08
N VAL A 152 9.06 12.76 3.02
CA VAL A 152 9.29 12.17 1.70
C VAL A 152 9.46 13.24 0.64
N ASP A 153 10.57 13.13 -0.11
CA ASP A 153 10.87 13.95 -1.27
C ASP A 153 10.75 13.16 -2.59
N VAL A 154 9.96 13.70 -3.51
CA VAL A 154 9.82 13.19 -4.88
C VAL A 154 9.96 14.30 -5.93
N ILE A 155 10.37 13.91 -7.12
CA ILE A 155 10.54 14.80 -8.28
C ILE A 155 9.59 14.31 -9.37
N TYR A 156 8.55 15.10 -9.64
CA TYR A 156 7.59 14.85 -10.70
C TYR A 156 8.10 15.41 -12.03
N SER A 157 7.95 14.64 -13.12
CA SER A 157 8.33 15.01 -14.48
C SER A 157 7.09 15.36 -15.29
N ILE A 158 6.94 16.62 -15.68
CA ILE A 158 5.83 17.13 -16.49
C ILE A 158 5.72 16.40 -17.83
N ILE A 159 6.86 16.04 -18.43
CA ILE A 159 6.84 15.45 -19.77
C ILE A 159 6.37 14.00 -19.74
N THR A 160 6.73 13.24 -18.69
CA THR A 160 6.39 11.81 -18.57
C THR A 160 5.12 11.58 -17.75
N GLY A 161 4.78 12.51 -16.86
CA GLY A 161 3.69 12.41 -15.88
C GLY A 161 3.98 11.41 -14.75
N HIS A 162 5.24 11.03 -14.59
CA HIS A 162 5.72 10.15 -13.53
C HIS A 162 6.60 10.91 -12.54
N TRP A 163 6.82 10.32 -11.36
CA TRP A 163 7.76 10.83 -10.37
C TRP A 163 8.81 9.80 -9.98
N THR A 164 9.92 10.31 -9.43
CA THR A 164 11.03 9.52 -8.89
C THR A 164 11.52 10.14 -7.59
N GLY A 165 12.25 9.40 -6.76
CA GLY A 165 12.75 9.89 -5.48
C GLY A 165 12.70 8.79 -4.44
N GLU A 166 12.13 9.11 -3.28
CA GLU A 166 11.87 8.11 -2.23
C GLU A 166 10.71 7.17 -2.58
N ASP A 167 9.70 7.66 -3.30
CA ASP A 167 8.67 6.86 -3.97
C ASP A 167 8.87 6.92 -5.49
N GLN A 168 8.80 5.77 -6.15
CA GLN A 168 8.97 5.63 -7.60
C GLN A 168 8.44 4.29 -8.10
N ILE A 169 8.20 4.17 -9.41
CA ILE A 169 7.84 2.89 -10.01
C ILE A 169 8.84 1.81 -9.62
N ASN A 170 8.34 0.65 -9.18
CA ASN A 170 9.14 -0.50 -8.76
C ASN A 170 10.00 -0.25 -7.50
N ASP A 171 9.50 0.58 -6.58
CA ASP A 171 9.95 0.59 -5.20
C ASP A 171 9.28 -0.53 -4.36
N PRO A 172 9.77 -0.84 -3.15
CA PRO A 172 9.24 -1.93 -2.36
C PRO A 172 7.80 -1.74 -1.90
N SER A 173 7.39 -0.50 -1.59
CA SER A 173 6.08 -0.17 -1.03
C SER A 173 4.99 0.03 -2.07
N GLY A 174 5.34 0.15 -3.35
CA GLY A 174 4.47 0.38 -4.49
C GLY A 174 4.31 1.87 -4.79
N TYR A 175 4.11 2.18 -6.06
CA TYR A 175 4.06 3.53 -6.60
C TYR A 175 2.84 4.31 -6.08
N GLY A 176 3.08 5.49 -5.47
CA GLY A 176 2.03 6.29 -4.84
C GLY A 176 1.62 5.78 -3.45
N ARG A 177 2.50 5.01 -2.80
CA ARG A 177 2.29 4.46 -1.46
C ARG A 177 3.57 4.54 -0.63
N LEU A 178 3.46 5.32 0.44
CA LEU A 178 4.49 5.51 1.45
C LEU A 178 4.27 4.59 2.64
N ASN A 179 5.36 4.08 3.20
CA ASN A 179 5.36 3.13 4.30
C ASN A 179 6.53 3.40 5.26
N GLY A 180 6.23 3.94 6.45
CA GLY A 180 7.24 4.24 7.47
C GLY A 180 7.97 3.02 8.05
N CYS A 181 7.65 1.79 7.62
CA CYS A 181 8.43 0.61 7.97
C CYS A 181 9.57 0.29 6.97
N ASP A 182 9.70 1.05 5.89
CA ASP A 182 10.63 0.78 4.79
C ASP A 182 12.10 0.97 5.18
N ASP A 183 12.35 1.76 6.21
CA ASP A 183 13.66 1.92 6.86
C ASP A 183 14.09 0.67 7.67
N GLY A 184 13.19 -0.32 7.81
CA GLY A 184 13.37 -1.56 8.57
C GLY A 184 12.91 -1.49 10.02
N SER A 185 12.18 -0.44 10.41
CA SER A 185 11.62 -0.21 11.74
C SER A 185 10.48 -1.15 12.12
N ILE A 186 10.01 -2.03 11.22
CA ILE A 186 8.88 -2.96 11.37
C ILE A 186 8.55 -3.37 12.82
N TYR A 187 9.50 -3.83 13.65
CA TYR A 187 9.24 -4.33 15.02
C TYR A 187 9.87 -3.46 16.14
N ILE A 188 10.12 -2.21 15.81
CA ILE A 188 10.70 -1.14 16.60
C ILE A 188 9.66 -0.02 16.63
N ARG A 189 9.72 0.85 17.64
CA ARG A 189 8.83 1.99 17.70
C ARG A 189 9.44 3.17 16.95
N ASP A 190 8.82 3.59 15.85
CA ASP A 190 9.23 4.76 15.08
C ASP A 190 8.10 5.71 14.65
N LYS A 191 6.87 5.46 15.11
CA LYS A 191 5.70 6.25 14.71
C LYS A 191 5.34 6.03 13.23
N ASP A 192 5.52 4.80 12.78
CA ASP A 192 5.29 4.35 11.42
C ASP A 192 3.83 4.56 11.00
N CYS A 193 3.68 5.17 9.84
CA CYS A 193 2.44 5.45 9.16
C CYS A 193 2.50 4.97 7.70
N GLU A 194 1.31 4.77 7.15
CA GLU A 194 1.07 4.54 5.73
C GLU A 194 0.36 5.76 5.15
N LEU A 195 0.80 6.20 3.97
CA LEU A 195 0.13 7.25 3.22
C LEU A 195 0.03 6.85 1.75
N TRP A 196 -1.16 6.98 1.17
CA TRP A 196 -1.38 6.78 -0.25
C TRP A 196 -1.67 8.12 -0.92
N PHE A 197 -1.06 8.35 -2.07
CA PHE A 197 -1.19 9.58 -2.82
C PHE A 197 -1.15 9.32 -4.33
N ASP A 198 -1.53 10.33 -5.08
CA ASP A 198 -1.36 10.38 -6.53
C ASP A 198 -0.83 11.76 -6.91
N ILE A 199 -0.01 11.82 -7.96
CA ILE A 199 0.48 13.09 -8.51
C ILE A 199 0.13 13.11 -9.99
N PHE A 200 -0.61 14.13 -10.38
CA PHE A 200 -1.03 14.30 -11.77
C PHE A 200 -1.04 15.77 -12.14
N GLN A 201 -0.98 16.05 -13.43
CA GLN A 201 -1.19 17.38 -13.97
C GLN A 201 -2.56 17.50 -14.62
N ASN A 202 -3.06 18.72 -14.75
CA ASN A 202 -4.21 18.98 -15.61
C ASN A 202 -3.91 18.52 -17.04
N ASP A 203 -4.95 18.01 -17.67
CA ASP A 203 -4.88 17.39 -18.98
C ASP A 203 -6.10 17.86 -19.81
N PHE A 204 -5.88 18.17 -21.08
CA PHE A 204 -6.86 18.84 -21.92
C PHE A 204 -8.01 17.93 -22.32
N ASP A 205 -7.73 16.68 -22.68
CA ASP A 205 -8.73 15.70 -23.11
C ASP A 205 -9.13 14.70 -22.02
N ASN A 206 -8.35 14.63 -20.93
CA ASN A 206 -8.59 13.87 -19.70
C ASN A 206 -8.34 12.36 -19.81
N ASP A 207 -7.43 11.93 -20.68
CA ASP A 207 -6.93 10.55 -20.70
C ASP A 207 -5.73 10.29 -19.76
N LYS A 208 -5.25 11.37 -19.11
CA LYS A 208 -4.17 11.42 -18.10
C LYS A 208 -2.75 11.37 -18.68
N ILE A 209 -2.59 11.21 -19.98
CA ILE A 209 -1.27 11.15 -20.60
C ILE A 209 -0.81 12.59 -20.87
N PRO A 210 0.42 12.99 -20.49
CA PRO A 210 0.90 14.34 -20.76
C PRO A 210 0.95 14.67 -22.25
N TYR A 211 0.52 15.89 -22.62
CA TYR A 211 0.64 16.47 -23.96
C TYR A 211 1.99 16.16 -24.61
N TRP A 212 3.09 16.36 -23.87
CA TRP A 212 4.43 16.15 -24.40
C TRP A 212 4.67 14.70 -24.81
N THR A 213 4.25 13.74 -23.98
CA THR A 213 4.37 12.30 -24.24
C THR A 213 3.54 11.92 -25.45
N GLU A 214 2.29 12.38 -25.52
CA GLU A 214 1.41 12.15 -26.65
C GLU A 214 2.01 12.60 -27.98
N VAL A 215 2.50 13.86 -28.06
CA VAL A 215 3.01 14.43 -29.31
C VAL A 215 4.37 13.86 -29.70
N ASN A 216 5.26 13.64 -28.74
CA ASN A 216 6.67 13.34 -29.02
C ASN A 216 7.02 11.86 -28.92
N VAL A 217 6.24 11.07 -28.18
CA VAL A 217 6.48 9.64 -27.95
C VAL A 217 5.44 8.80 -28.69
N TYR A 218 4.16 9.00 -28.41
CA TYR A 218 3.08 8.12 -28.91
C TYR A 218 2.57 8.52 -30.29
N GLY A 219 2.66 9.81 -30.63
CA GLY A 219 2.08 10.38 -31.85
C GLY A 219 0.54 10.41 -31.83
N THR A 220 -0.07 10.46 -30.65
CA THR A 220 -1.50 10.67 -30.44
C THR A 220 -1.86 12.16 -30.60
N ASP A 221 -3.17 12.47 -30.59
CA ASP A 221 -3.69 13.83 -30.75
C ASP A 221 -4.16 14.32 -29.37
N PRO A 222 -3.45 15.27 -28.72
CA PRO A 222 -3.70 15.70 -27.32
C PRO A 222 -5.00 16.50 -27.11
N GLU A 223 -5.89 16.47 -28.11
CA GLU A 223 -7.26 16.98 -28.04
C GLU A 223 -8.29 15.84 -28.07
N ILE A 224 -7.85 14.57 -28.02
CA ILE A 224 -8.65 13.36 -28.20
C ILE A 224 -8.29 12.31 -27.14
N ASP A 225 -9.18 12.17 -26.16
CA ASP A 225 -9.12 11.13 -25.13
C ASP A 225 -8.94 9.72 -25.75
N ASN A 226 -7.77 9.12 -25.53
CA ASN A 226 -7.39 7.79 -26.00
C ASN A 226 -7.60 6.69 -24.94
N THR A 227 -8.28 6.98 -23.82
CA THR A 227 -8.55 5.99 -22.77
C THR A 227 -9.18 4.71 -23.33
N GLY A 228 -8.55 3.57 -23.04
CA GLY A 228 -9.00 2.25 -23.46
C GLY A 228 -8.52 1.83 -24.87
N GLU A 229 -7.74 2.66 -25.57
CA GLU A 229 -7.10 2.26 -26.82
C GLU A 229 -5.98 1.24 -26.59
N ASP A 230 -5.93 0.19 -27.41
CA ASP A 230 -4.93 -0.87 -27.40
C ASP A 230 -4.31 -0.92 -28.81
N THR A 231 -3.28 -0.09 -29.02
CA THR A 231 -2.73 0.19 -30.36
C THR A 231 -1.97 -1.01 -30.92
N ASP A 232 -1.26 -1.73 -30.06
CA ASP A 232 -0.42 -2.86 -30.45
C ASP A 232 -1.13 -4.22 -30.37
N ASN A 233 -2.36 -4.26 -29.82
CA ASN A 233 -3.28 -5.39 -29.71
C ASN A 233 -2.80 -6.49 -28.75
N ASP A 234 -2.18 -6.13 -27.63
CA ASP A 234 -1.73 -7.08 -26.62
C ASP A 234 -2.73 -7.32 -25.45
N SER A 235 -3.88 -6.63 -25.50
CA SER A 235 -5.01 -6.66 -24.55
C SER A 235 -4.89 -5.72 -23.34
N ILE A 236 -3.88 -4.85 -23.27
CA ILE A 236 -3.76 -3.80 -22.26
C ILE A 236 -4.00 -2.43 -22.91
N PRO A 237 -4.70 -1.50 -22.24
CA PRO A 237 -4.93 -0.18 -22.78
C PRO A 237 -3.78 0.80 -22.48
N ILE A 238 -3.66 1.81 -23.35
CA ILE A 238 -2.59 2.82 -23.36
C ILE A 238 -2.38 3.50 -22.01
N GLU A 239 -3.44 3.85 -21.29
CA GLU A 239 -3.33 4.55 -20.01
C GLU A 239 -2.75 3.67 -18.90
N TRP A 240 -2.96 2.35 -18.96
CA TRP A 240 -2.38 1.42 -17.99
C TRP A 240 -0.91 1.17 -18.32
N GLU A 241 -0.59 0.96 -19.59
CA GLU A 241 0.80 0.78 -20.02
C GLU A 241 1.65 2.01 -19.71
N TRP A 242 1.14 3.20 -20.04
CA TRP A 242 1.80 4.46 -19.73
C TRP A 242 2.08 4.57 -18.22
N LYS A 243 1.07 4.36 -17.36
CA LYS A 243 1.22 4.48 -15.90
C LYS A 243 2.34 3.59 -15.32
N TRP A 244 2.59 2.43 -15.93
CA TRP A 244 3.54 1.44 -15.43
C TRP A 244 4.82 1.34 -16.25
N ASP A 245 5.11 2.38 -17.06
CA ASP A 245 6.32 2.51 -17.90
C ASP A 245 6.48 1.38 -18.94
N TYR A 246 5.36 0.86 -19.46
CA TYR A 246 5.31 0.03 -20.67
C TYR A 246 5.15 0.90 -21.92
N ASP A 247 5.61 0.43 -23.08
CA ASP A 247 5.52 1.15 -24.36
C ASP A 247 4.24 0.75 -25.11
N PRO A 248 3.20 1.60 -25.17
CA PRO A 248 1.89 1.25 -25.74
C PRO A 248 1.87 1.00 -27.26
N LEU A 249 3.03 1.16 -27.91
CA LEU A 249 3.23 0.91 -29.34
C LEU A 249 3.95 -0.42 -29.59
N VAL A 250 4.33 -1.16 -28.54
CA VAL A 250 5.17 -2.35 -28.61
C VAL A 250 4.58 -3.49 -27.79
N ALA A 251 3.84 -4.36 -28.48
CA ALA A 251 3.16 -5.48 -27.85
C ALA A 251 4.05 -6.32 -26.93
N ASP A 252 3.64 -6.39 -25.67
CA ASP A 252 4.24 -7.19 -24.62
C ASP A 252 3.45 -8.47 -24.38
N ASN A 253 3.96 -9.33 -23.50
CA ASN A 253 3.29 -10.57 -23.13
C ASN A 253 2.72 -10.49 -21.71
N HIS A 254 1.90 -9.47 -21.45
CA HIS A 254 1.34 -9.15 -20.13
C HIS A 254 0.71 -10.34 -19.40
N LYS A 255 0.18 -11.33 -20.13
CA LYS A 255 -0.39 -12.57 -19.55
C LYS A 255 0.64 -13.55 -18.97
N ASN A 256 1.93 -13.27 -19.10
CA ASN A 256 3.02 -14.09 -18.56
C ASN A 256 4.12 -13.24 -17.91
N ILE A 257 3.86 -11.96 -17.66
CA ILE A 257 4.76 -11.05 -16.96
C ILE A 257 4.14 -10.83 -15.59
N ASP A 258 4.91 -11.15 -14.55
CA ASP A 258 4.61 -11.02 -13.12
C ASP A 258 5.96 -10.64 -12.47
N PRO A 259 6.27 -9.33 -12.40
CA PRO A 259 7.58 -8.84 -11.98
C PRO A 259 7.94 -9.17 -10.51
N GLU A 260 6.97 -9.10 -9.62
CA GLU A 260 7.06 -9.24 -8.15
C GLU A 260 6.91 -10.69 -7.67
N GLY A 261 6.35 -11.56 -8.50
CA GLY A 261 6.16 -12.98 -8.25
C GLY A 261 5.06 -13.26 -7.24
N ASP A 262 3.97 -12.50 -7.25
CA ASP A 262 2.83 -12.71 -6.35
C ASP A 262 1.71 -13.58 -6.95
N SER A 263 1.92 -14.09 -8.18
CA SER A 263 0.98 -14.90 -8.94
C SER A 263 -0.11 -14.12 -9.67
N ILE A 264 -0.01 -12.79 -9.73
CA ILE A 264 -0.89 -11.91 -10.48
C ILE A 264 -0.07 -11.36 -11.65
N ASN A 265 -0.40 -11.75 -12.88
CA ASN A 265 0.31 -11.21 -14.04
C ASN A 265 -0.22 -9.82 -14.42
N ASN A 266 0.54 -9.05 -15.21
CA ASN A 266 0.16 -7.70 -15.62
C ASN A 266 -1.26 -7.59 -16.20
N TYR A 267 -1.76 -8.62 -16.89
CA TYR A 267 -3.14 -8.60 -17.38
C TYR A 267 -4.16 -8.66 -16.24
N GLU A 268 -3.88 -9.43 -15.19
CA GLU A 268 -4.69 -9.49 -13.99
C GLU A 268 -4.51 -8.25 -13.10
N GLU A 269 -3.31 -7.67 -13.03
CA GLU A 269 -3.03 -6.36 -12.42
C GLU A 269 -3.86 -5.25 -13.09
N TYR A 270 -3.99 -5.29 -14.42
CA TYR A 270 -4.91 -4.40 -15.14
C TYR A 270 -6.37 -4.61 -14.72
N LEU A 271 -6.85 -5.87 -14.65
CA LEU A 271 -8.22 -6.18 -14.24
C LEU A 271 -8.53 -5.75 -12.79
N THR A 272 -7.51 -5.64 -11.95
CA THR A 272 -7.61 -5.30 -10.53
C THR A 272 -7.16 -3.87 -10.22
N SER A 273 -6.70 -3.11 -11.22
CA SER A 273 -6.15 -1.76 -11.07
C SER A 273 -7.07 -0.77 -10.34
N GLN A 274 -8.38 -0.92 -10.48
CA GLN A 274 -9.38 -0.12 -9.75
C GLN A 274 -9.34 -0.30 -8.23
N TRP A 275 -8.70 -1.37 -7.75
CA TRP A 275 -8.47 -1.68 -6.34
C TRP A 275 -7.02 -1.41 -5.92
N TYR A 276 -6.30 -0.56 -6.67
CA TYR A 276 -4.93 -0.15 -6.37
C TYR A 276 -3.88 -1.27 -6.47
N SER A 277 -4.10 -2.22 -7.37
CA SER A 277 -3.09 -3.20 -7.75
C SER A 277 -1.87 -2.53 -8.38
N ASP A 278 -0.67 -3.04 -8.07
CA ASP A 278 0.62 -2.54 -8.54
C ASP A 278 1.49 -3.70 -9.06
N PRO A 279 1.84 -3.74 -10.36
CA PRO A 279 2.60 -4.81 -11.00
C PRO A 279 4.09 -4.85 -10.60
N TYR A 280 4.49 -4.17 -9.53
CA TYR A 280 5.83 -4.23 -8.97
C TYR A 280 5.83 -4.41 -7.44
N ARG A 281 4.66 -4.44 -6.81
CA ARG A 281 4.48 -4.69 -5.38
C ARG A 281 3.63 -5.92 -5.18
N LYS A 282 3.95 -6.70 -4.15
CA LYS A 282 3.13 -7.87 -3.81
C LYS A 282 1.74 -7.45 -3.32
N ASP A 283 0.73 -7.94 -4.00
CA ASP A 283 -0.66 -7.81 -3.63
C ASP A 283 -1.23 -9.18 -3.22
N ILE A 284 -2.20 -9.17 -2.29
CA ILE A 284 -2.96 -10.37 -1.95
C ILE A 284 -4.45 -10.03 -1.93
N PHE A 285 -5.17 -10.60 -2.90
CA PHE A 285 -6.62 -10.41 -3.02
C PHE A 285 -7.38 -11.52 -2.31
N ILE A 286 -8.31 -11.14 -1.44
CA ILE A 286 -9.18 -12.08 -0.73
C ILE A 286 -10.63 -11.68 -0.95
N GLU A 287 -11.43 -12.62 -1.44
CA GLU A 287 -12.88 -12.51 -1.46
C GLU A 287 -13.44 -13.12 -0.17
N LEU A 288 -14.17 -12.32 0.60
CA LEU A 288 -14.78 -12.71 1.86
C LEU A 288 -16.30 -12.79 1.71
N ASP A 289 -16.83 -13.99 1.52
CA ASP A 289 -18.27 -14.20 1.61
C ASP A 289 -18.72 -14.32 3.06
N GLN A 290 -19.86 -13.73 3.39
CA GLN A 290 -20.39 -13.70 4.75
C GLN A 290 -21.79 -14.27 4.79
N MET A 291 -22.24 -14.77 5.93
CA MET A 291 -23.56 -15.41 6.02
C MET A 291 -24.65 -14.42 6.44
N GLU A 292 -25.82 -14.52 5.79
CA GLU A 292 -27.02 -13.75 6.12
C GLU A 292 -27.38 -13.85 7.61
N GLU A 293 -28.06 -12.82 8.12
CA GLU A 293 -28.56 -12.82 9.49
C GLU A 293 -29.52 -14.00 9.72
N SER A 294 -29.31 -14.73 10.81
CA SER A 294 -30.17 -15.86 11.16
C SER A 294 -31.63 -15.39 11.36
N PRO A 295 -32.61 -16.30 11.26
CA PRO A 295 -34.00 -15.99 11.61
C PRO A 295 -34.20 -15.50 13.05
N GLN A 296 -33.21 -15.70 13.94
CA GLN A 296 -33.21 -15.29 15.34
C GLN A 296 -32.43 -13.98 15.60
N GLY A 297 -31.78 -13.41 14.58
CA GLY A 297 -31.07 -12.13 14.65
C GLY A 297 -29.57 -12.23 14.93
N GLU A 298 -29.01 -13.44 14.96
CA GLU A 298 -27.57 -13.68 15.05
C GLU A 298 -26.87 -13.34 13.74
N LYS A 299 -25.70 -12.71 13.81
CA LYS A 299 -24.96 -12.18 12.66
C LYS A 299 -23.58 -12.81 12.55
N SER A 300 -23.18 -13.12 11.32
CA SER A 300 -21.85 -13.62 10.97
C SER A 300 -21.14 -12.59 10.11
N ILE A 301 -20.83 -11.43 10.72
CA ILE A 301 -20.17 -10.32 10.03
C ILE A 301 -18.76 -10.15 10.58
N PHE A 302 -17.79 -10.01 9.67
CA PHE A 302 -16.39 -9.86 10.01
C PHE A 302 -16.14 -8.47 10.62
N PRO A 303 -15.51 -8.37 11.80
CA PRO A 303 -15.37 -7.09 12.50
C PRO A 303 -14.47 -6.10 11.75
N GLU A 304 -14.81 -4.81 11.71
CA GLU A 304 -13.96 -3.79 11.05
C GLU A 304 -12.57 -3.69 11.69
N GLY A 305 -12.49 -3.70 13.03
CA GLY A 305 -11.19 -3.69 13.71
C GLY A 305 -10.33 -4.91 13.41
N ALA A 306 -10.94 -6.05 13.08
CA ALA A 306 -10.20 -7.23 12.65
C ALA A 306 -9.57 -7.04 11.26
N LYS A 307 -10.23 -6.31 10.36
CA LYS A 307 -9.70 -5.98 9.02
C LYS A 307 -8.49 -5.05 9.14
N GLU A 308 -8.58 -4.03 9.97
CA GLU A 308 -7.46 -3.10 10.22
C GLU A 308 -6.23 -3.82 10.78
N LEU A 309 -6.42 -4.81 11.67
CA LEU A 309 -5.33 -5.64 12.16
C LEU A 309 -4.68 -6.50 11.06
N LEU A 310 -5.48 -6.99 10.10
CA LEU A 310 -4.98 -7.74 8.95
C LEU A 310 -4.16 -6.83 8.04
N TYR A 311 -4.76 -5.73 7.57
CA TYR A 311 -4.08 -4.72 6.76
C TYR A 311 -2.74 -4.32 7.40
N THR A 312 -2.76 -3.87 8.66
CA THR A 312 -1.55 -3.47 9.39
C THR A 312 -0.47 -4.55 9.42
N ALA A 313 -0.83 -5.83 9.54
CA ALA A 313 0.16 -6.90 9.59
C ALA A 313 0.87 -7.13 8.25
N TYR A 314 0.14 -7.04 7.13
CA TYR A 314 0.69 -7.23 5.78
C TYR A 314 1.35 -5.95 5.25
N ASP A 315 0.75 -4.79 5.47
CA ASP A 315 1.24 -3.50 4.98
C ASP A 315 2.63 -3.19 5.55
N ARG A 316 2.88 -3.49 6.83
CA ARG A 316 4.22 -3.39 7.47
C ARG A 316 5.28 -4.29 6.81
N GLN A 317 4.90 -5.19 5.92
CA GLN A 317 5.78 -6.12 5.20
C GLN A 317 5.85 -5.81 3.70
N ASN A 318 5.27 -4.68 3.25
CA ASN A 318 5.10 -4.35 1.84
C ASN A 318 4.37 -5.44 1.05
N ILE A 319 3.31 -5.97 1.66
CA ILE A 319 2.32 -6.79 0.98
C ILE A 319 0.99 -6.10 1.20
N VAL A 320 0.31 -5.65 0.14
CA VAL A 320 -0.98 -4.99 0.33
C VAL A 320 -2.09 -6.03 0.34
N TYR A 321 -2.82 -6.04 1.45
CA TYR A 321 -3.91 -6.99 1.67
C TYR A 321 -5.25 -6.39 1.22
N HIS A 322 -5.74 -6.86 0.09
CA HIS A 322 -7.00 -6.43 -0.51
C HIS A 322 -8.13 -7.35 -0.06
N LEU A 323 -9.06 -6.83 0.74
CA LEU A 323 -10.20 -7.60 1.26
C LEU A 323 -11.51 -7.12 0.63
N ASP A 324 -12.03 -7.93 -0.28
CA ASP A 324 -13.36 -7.75 -0.83
C ASP A 324 -14.41 -8.30 0.15
N ASP A 325 -14.99 -7.41 0.95
CA ASP A 325 -15.98 -7.73 1.99
C ASP A 325 -17.44 -7.44 1.57
N GLY A 326 -17.67 -7.16 0.29
CA GLY A 326 -18.99 -6.80 -0.25
C GLY A 326 -19.20 -5.30 -0.45
N LYS A 327 -18.22 -4.46 -0.10
CA LYS A 327 -18.35 -2.99 -0.19
C LYS A 327 -17.71 -2.36 -1.43
N TRP A 328 -16.95 -3.12 -2.21
CA TRP A 328 -16.37 -2.63 -3.46
C TRP A 328 -17.45 -2.42 -4.53
N GLU A 329 -17.25 -1.49 -5.45
CA GLU A 329 -18.22 -1.20 -6.53
C GLU A 329 -18.44 -2.42 -7.44
N ASP A 330 -17.36 -3.16 -7.75
CA ASP A 330 -17.37 -4.43 -8.49
C ASP A 330 -16.99 -5.62 -7.60
N THR A 331 -17.56 -5.66 -6.40
CA THR A 331 -17.40 -6.78 -5.44
C THR A 331 -17.80 -8.12 -6.06
N GLY A 332 -16.97 -9.16 -5.82
CA GLY A 332 -17.35 -10.56 -5.99
C GLY A 332 -17.93 -11.17 -4.71
N SER A 333 -17.68 -10.55 -3.55
CA SER A 333 -18.21 -11.01 -2.27
C SER A 333 -19.74 -10.94 -2.20
N GLU A 334 -20.34 -12.02 -1.71
CA GLU A 334 -21.78 -12.19 -1.57
C GLU A 334 -22.19 -12.60 -0.14
N MET A 335 -23.46 -12.32 0.18
CA MET A 335 -24.09 -12.86 1.38
C MET A 335 -24.62 -14.27 1.12
N LEU A 336 -24.04 -15.26 1.77
CA LEU A 336 -24.48 -16.66 1.75
C LEU A 336 -25.80 -16.81 2.52
N PRO A 337 -26.76 -17.62 2.05
CA PRO A 337 -27.95 -17.95 2.81
C PRO A 337 -27.59 -18.50 4.18
N PHE A 338 -28.34 -18.10 5.20
CA PHE A 338 -28.10 -18.59 6.56
C PHE A 338 -28.22 -20.12 6.63
N ASP A 339 -27.22 -20.73 7.26
CA ASP A 339 -27.12 -22.15 7.53
C ASP A 339 -26.69 -22.36 8.98
N ASP A 340 -27.50 -23.08 9.75
CA ASP A 340 -27.29 -23.26 11.18
C ASP A 340 -26.18 -24.28 11.49
N ASP A 341 -25.79 -25.10 10.50
CA ASP A 341 -24.70 -26.06 10.63
C ASP A 341 -24.08 -26.40 9.27
N THR A 342 -23.19 -25.52 8.79
CA THR A 342 -22.47 -25.75 7.53
C THR A 342 -21.52 -26.92 7.69
N THR A 343 -21.56 -27.86 6.74
CA THR A 343 -20.70 -29.05 6.75
C THR A 343 -19.61 -28.97 5.69
N TRP A 344 -18.63 -29.86 5.83
CA TRP A 344 -17.60 -30.09 4.80
C TRP A 344 -18.14 -30.36 3.39
N TRP A 345 -19.35 -30.90 3.27
CA TRP A 345 -19.93 -31.22 1.96
C TRP A 345 -20.52 -29.99 1.29
N ASP A 346 -20.87 -28.97 2.06
CA ASP A 346 -21.51 -27.75 1.58
C ASP A 346 -20.48 -26.78 0.97
N THR A 347 -19.24 -26.79 1.46
CA THR A 347 -18.16 -25.88 1.00
C THR A 347 -17.90 -25.95 -0.50
N ASN A 348 -17.99 -27.14 -1.11
CA ASN A 348 -17.86 -27.28 -2.56
C ASN A 348 -19.05 -26.66 -3.31
N GLY A 349 -20.27 -26.80 -2.78
CA GLY A 349 -21.46 -26.17 -3.37
C GLY A 349 -21.35 -24.65 -3.30
N ILE A 350 -20.95 -24.14 -2.14
CA ILE A 350 -20.70 -22.71 -1.89
C ILE A 350 -19.67 -22.17 -2.89
N TYR A 351 -18.49 -22.78 -2.95
CA TYR A 351 -17.41 -22.38 -3.87
C TYR A 351 -17.85 -22.36 -5.34
N GLN A 352 -18.61 -23.37 -5.80
CA GLN A 352 -19.05 -23.43 -7.19
C GLN A 352 -20.14 -22.39 -7.51
N GLN A 353 -20.99 -22.05 -6.54
CA GLN A 353 -22.14 -21.19 -6.74
C GLN A 353 -21.80 -19.71 -6.54
N TYR A 354 -21.03 -19.39 -5.51
CA TYR A 354 -20.78 -18.02 -5.05
C TYR A 354 -19.44 -17.50 -5.56
N PHE A 355 -18.34 -18.25 -5.44
CA PHE A 355 -17.05 -17.79 -5.98
C PHE A 355 -16.93 -17.96 -7.51
N LEU A 356 -17.22 -19.17 -8.03
CA LEU A 356 -17.06 -19.45 -9.46
C LEU A 356 -18.28 -19.09 -10.29
N HIS A 357 -19.45 -18.91 -9.69
CA HIS A 357 -20.73 -18.73 -10.39
C HIS A 357 -20.98 -19.76 -11.52
N GLY A 358 -20.58 -21.00 -11.30
CA GLY A 358 -20.67 -22.08 -12.29
C GLY A 358 -19.71 -21.95 -13.49
N ASN A 359 -18.83 -20.94 -13.51
CA ASN A 359 -17.79 -20.77 -14.51
C ASN A 359 -16.44 -21.27 -13.97
N PRO A 360 -15.96 -22.45 -14.40
CA PRO A 360 -14.66 -22.97 -13.97
C PRO A 360 -13.47 -22.15 -14.51
N ASN A 361 -13.69 -21.20 -15.41
CA ASN A 361 -12.68 -20.27 -15.89
C ASN A 361 -12.97 -18.83 -15.41
N ASN A 362 -13.65 -18.68 -14.26
CA ASN A 362 -13.77 -17.36 -13.63
C ASN A 362 -12.35 -16.86 -13.34
N TRP A 363 -12.01 -15.67 -13.86
CA TRP A 363 -10.67 -15.10 -13.75
C TRP A 363 -10.31 -14.81 -12.29
N ARG A 364 -11.30 -14.45 -11.45
CA ARG A 364 -11.10 -14.25 -10.00
C ARG A 364 -10.50 -15.46 -9.32
N ARG A 365 -10.68 -16.67 -9.86
CA ARG A 365 -10.04 -17.87 -9.32
C ARG A 365 -8.52 -17.77 -9.33
N GLY A 366 -7.93 -17.17 -10.37
CA GLY A 366 -6.48 -17.00 -10.51
C GLY A 366 -5.88 -15.93 -9.60
N VAL A 367 -6.70 -15.02 -9.10
CA VAL A 367 -6.25 -13.82 -8.37
C VAL A 367 -6.67 -13.85 -6.89
N PHE A 368 -7.91 -14.23 -6.60
CA PHE A 368 -8.50 -14.13 -5.27
C PHE A 368 -8.36 -15.44 -4.48
N HIS A 369 -7.88 -15.34 -3.25
CA HIS A 369 -8.09 -16.33 -2.22
C HIS A 369 -9.56 -16.28 -1.76
N TYR A 370 -10.23 -17.43 -1.67
CA TYR A 370 -11.65 -17.47 -1.27
C TYR A 370 -11.83 -17.81 0.21
N GLY A 371 -12.26 -16.84 1.00
CA GLY A 371 -12.59 -16.98 2.41
C GLY A 371 -14.09 -16.90 2.66
N ILE A 372 -14.62 -17.75 3.53
CA ILE A 372 -16.04 -17.68 3.93
C ILE A 372 -16.19 -17.55 5.46
N LEU A 373 -17.04 -16.63 5.90
CA LEU A 373 -17.47 -16.48 7.29
C LEU A 373 -18.87 -17.08 7.48
N ILE A 374 -18.88 -18.31 7.99
CA ILE A 374 -20.11 -19.07 8.27
C ILE A 374 -20.54 -18.90 9.73
N TYR A 375 -21.77 -19.28 10.05
CA TYR A 375 -22.26 -19.22 11.42
C TYR A 375 -21.65 -20.31 12.32
N HIS A 376 -21.84 -21.58 11.96
CA HIS A 376 -21.43 -22.72 12.76
C HIS A 376 -20.88 -23.84 11.87
N PHE A 377 -19.94 -24.59 12.45
CA PHE A 377 -19.36 -25.80 11.87
C PHE A 377 -18.98 -26.75 13.02
N ASP A 378 -19.39 -28.03 12.92
CA ASP A 378 -19.03 -29.09 13.87
C ASP A 378 -17.56 -29.51 13.73
N GLY A 379 -16.65 -28.59 14.10
CA GLY A 379 -15.21 -28.75 13.96
C GLY A 379 -14.41 -27.59 14.59
N PRO A 380 -13.13 -27.45 14.22
CA PRO A 380 -12.34 -26.27 14.57
C PRO A 380 -12.97 -25.00 13.98
N PRO A 381 -12.91 -23.84 14.68
CA PRO A 381 -13.49 -22.59 14.18
C PRO A 381 -12.90 -22.04 12.89
N GLY A 382 -11.80 -22.59 12.39
CA GLY A 382 -11.15 -22.22 11.14
C GLY A 382 -10.63 -23.47 10.45
N ILE A 383 -10.77 -23.55 9.13
CA ILE A 383 -10.19 -24.62 8.33
C ILE A 383 -10.06 -24.27 6.84
N THR A 384 -8.97 -24.70 6.24
CA THR A 384 -8.83 -24.77 4.77
C THR A 384 -9.57 -25.98 4.19
N PHE A 385 -10.34 -25.76 3.13
CA PHE A 385 -11.04 -26.84 2.42
C PHE A 385 -10.57 -27.05 0.98
N ARG A 386 -9.76 -26.13 0.43
CA ARG A 386 -9.04 -26.24 -0.85
C ARG A 386 -7.65 -25.61 -0.72
N ALA A 387 -6.82 -25.69 -1.77
CA ALA A 387 -5.52 -25.02 -1.74
C ALA A 387 -5.69 -23.49 -1.69
N ASN A 388 -6.70 -22.96 -2.42
CA ASN A 388 -7.02 -21.53 -2.45
C ASN A 388 -8.29 -21.13 -1.67
N SER A 389 -8.72 -21.92 -0.68
CA SER A 389 -9.99 -21.60 0.00
C SER A 389 -10.09 -22.10 1.43
N PHE A 390 -10.69 -21.27 2.26
CA PHE A 390 -10.83 -21.52 3.69
C PHE A 390 -12.14 -20.98 4.26
N MET A 391 -12.50 -21.48 5.43
CA MET A 391 -13.69 -21.04 6.16
C MET A 391 -13.38 -20.75 7.62
N VAL A 392 -14.08 -19.78 8.18
CA VAL A 392 -14.09 -19.47 9.61
C VAL A 392 -15.54 -19.44 10.14
N ALA A 393 -15.76 -19.95 11.35
CA ALA A 393 -17.08 -20.06 11.97
C ALA A 393 -17.26 -19.03 13.09
N SER A 394 -18.18 -18.09 12.89
CA SER A 394 -18.42 -16.96 13.80
C SER A 394 -18.79 -17.42 15.21
N GLN A 395 -19.69 -18.40 15.38
CA GLN A 395 -20.09 -18.90 16.70
C GLN A 395 -18.88 -19.46 17.49
N GLY A 396 -17.96 -20.15 16.78
CA GLY A 396 -16.74 -20.68 17.37
C GLY A 396 -15.78 -19.58 17.81
N LEU A 397 -15.66 -18.51 17.04
CA LEU A 397 -14.83 -17.34 17.34
C LEU A 397 -15.42 -16.49 18.47
N GLU A 398 -16.73 -16.25 18.49
CA GLU A 398 -17.42 -15.56 19.59
C GLU A 398 -17.21 -16.31 20.92
N ALA A 399 -17.33 -17.65 20.91
CA ALA A 399 -17.05 -18.46 22.09
C ALA A 399 -15.58 -18.39 22.56
N LYS A 400 -14.63 -18.07 21.66
CA LYS A 400 -13.25 -17.75 22.06
C LYS A 400 -13.15 -16.34 22.63
N ALA A 401 -13.78 -15.36 21.99
CA ALA A 401 -13.78 -13.96 22.42
C ALA A 401 -14.44 -13.73 23.79
N ASP A 402 -15.39 -14.59 24.19
CA ASP A 402 -15.99 -14.59 25.53
C ASP A 402 -14.96 -14.79 26.67
N ASN A 403 -13.76 -15.28 26.35
CA ASN A 403 -12.68 -15.37 27.30
C ASN A 403 -11.99 -14.00 27.48
N ARG A 404 -12.04 -13.45 28.69
CA ARG A 404 -11.41 -12.17 29.11
C ARG A 404 -9.91 -11.96 28.78
N PHE A 405 -9.23 -12.97 28.26
CA PHE A 405 -7.82 -12.89 27.86
C PHE A 405 -7.65 -12.63 26.36
N PHE A 406 -8.74 -12.65 25.59
CA PHE A 406 -8.75 -12.44 24.16
C PHE A 406 -9.60 -11.22 23.84
N GLU A 407 -9.15 -10.44 22.86
CA GLU A 407 -9.92 -9.36 22.28
C GLU A 407 -10.63 -9.89 21.05
N ARG A 408 -11.91 -9.52 20.87
CA ARG A 408 -12.76 -10.08 19.81
C ARG A 408 -12.15 -9.88 18.42
N ASP A 409 -11.71 -8.66 18.11
CA ASP A 409 -11.16 -8.34 16.79
C ASP A 409 -9.84 -9.10 16.52
N GLU A 410 -9.00 -9.27 17.54
CA GLU A 410 -7.78 -10.09 17.43
C GLU A 410 -8.10 -11.56 17.19
N VAL A 411 -9.13 -12.12 17.83
CA VAL A 411 -9.55 -13.51 17.63
C VAL A 411 -9.96 -13.74 16.18
N TYR A 412 -10.76 -12.83 15.62
CA TYR A 412 -11.20 -12.90 14.23
C TYR A 412 -10.03 -12.73 13.26
N ALA A 413 -9.25 -11.65 13.40
CA ALA A 413 -8.12 -11.38 12.53
C ALA A 413 -7.07 -12.50 12.57
N SER A 414 -6.68 -12.94 13.77
CA SER A 414 -5.66 -13.97 13.97
C SER A 414 -6.11 -15.33 13.44
N CYS A 415 -7.39 -15.69 13.58
CA CYS A 415 -7.91 -16.92 13.00
C CYS A 415 -8.01 -16.83 11.48
N TYR A 416 -8.47 -15.70 10.93
CA TYR A 416 -8.57 -15.50 9.49
C TYR A 416 -7.19 -15.56 8.82
N MET A 417 -6.22 -14.81 9.36
CA MET A 417 -4.82 -14.84 8.92
C MET A 417 -4.17 -16.23 9.04
N HIS A 418 -4.54 -17.01 10.06
CA HIS A 418 -4.07 -18.40 10.20
C HIS A 418 -4.56 -19.26 9.03
N GLU A 419 -5.84 -19.15 8.68
CA GLU A 419 -6.40 -19.94 7.59
C GLU A 419 -5.89 -19.46 6.21
N THR A 420 -5.72 -18.15 6.02
CA THR A 420 -4.99 -17.60 4.86
C THR A 420 -3.57 -18.17 4.80
N GLY A 421 -2.85 -18.29 5.92
CA GLY A 421 -1.46 -18.79 5.90
C GLY A 421 -1.32 -20.23 5.39
N HIS A 422 -2.38 -21.04 5.46
CA HIS A 422 -2.37 -22.38 4.87
C HIS A 422 -2.48 -22.37 3.34
N THR A 423 -2.91 -21.26 2.73
CA THR A 423 -2.93 -21.07 1.26
C THR A 423 -1.57 -20.59 0.72
N LEU A 424 -0.55 -20.41 1.57
CA LEU A 424 0.74 -19.77 1.26
C LEU A 424 1.98 -20.69 1.41
N ASP A 425 1.80 -22.01 1.23
CA ASP A 425 2.81 -23.09 1.37
C ASP A 425 3.64 -23.08 2.66
N PHE A 426 3.04 -22.70 3.79
CA PHE A 426 3.78 -22.76 5.04
C PHE A 426 4.09 -24.20 5.47
N TRP A 427 5.31 -24.68 5.21
CA TRP A 427 5.82 -25.94 5.77
C TRP A 427 7.34 -25.92 6.05
N PRO A 428 7.82 -26.45 7.21
CA PRO A 428 7.05 -26.95 8.34
C PRO A 428 6.45 -25.84 9.21
N ILE A 429 5.35 -26.14 9.91
CA ILE A 429 4.71 -25.21 10.86
C ILE A 429 4.89 -25.74 12.30
N PRO A 430 5.84 -25.21 13.09
CA PRO A 430 6.00 -25.58 14.49
C PRO A 430 4.74 -25.30 15.32
N GLY A 431 4.41 -26.21 16.23
CA GLY A 431 3.25 -26.04 17.12
C GLY A 431 1.89 -26.34 16.47
N HIS A 432 1.80 -26.37 15.14
CA HIS A 432 0.63 -26.75 14.36
C HIS A 432 0.50 -28.28 14.23
N SER A 433 0.30 -28.95 15.36
CA SER A 433 0.04 -30.39 15.41
C SER A 433 -0.62 -30.80 16.71
N SER A 434 -1.15 -32.02 16.76
CA SER A 434 -1.66 -32.60 18.01
C SER A 434 -0.62 -32.71 19.13
N PHE A 435 0.68 -32.67 18.83
CA PHE A 435 1.75 -32.63 19.83
C PHE A 435 1.94 -31.21 20.41
N GLY A 436 1.60 -30.19 19.63
CA GLY A 436 1.71 -28.77 19.98
C GLY A 436 0.41 -28.10 20.41
N SER A 437 -0.74 -28.77 20.33
CA SER A 437 -2.07 -28.13 20.43
C SER A 437 -2.57 -27.76 21.84
N SER A 438 -1.83 -28.07 22.90
CA SER A 438 -2.28 -27.78 24.27
C SER A 438 -1.12 -27.58 25.26
N PRO A 439 -1.26 -26.67 26.25
CA PRO A 439 -0.25 -26.45 27.31
C PRO A 439 0.16 -27.70 28.09
N PHE A 440 -0.67 -28.75 28.09
CA PHE A 440 -0.36 -30.02 28.77
C PHE A 440 0.55 -30.95 27.95
N ARG A 441 0.91 -30.57 26.73
CA ARG A 441 1.78 -31.35 25.84
C ARG A 441 3.15 -30.72 25.72
N LEU A 442 4.20 -31.55 25.65
CA LEU A 442 5.57 -31.05 25.58
C LEU A 442 5.82 -30.20 24.32
N GLY A 443 5.20 -30.54 23.20
CA GLY A 443 5.33 -29.81 21.94
C GLY A 443 4.85 -28.36 22.02
N TRP A 444 3.87 -28.06 22.88
CA TRP A 444 3.42 -26.68 23.10
C TRP A 444 4.57 -25.79 23.55
N TRP A 445 5.35 -26.26 24.53
CA TRP A 445 6.46 -25.50 25.09
C TRP A 445 7.68 -25.47 24.18
N LEU A 446 7.96 -26.58 23.48
CA LEU A 446 9.10 -26.68 22.56
C LEU A 446 8.98 -25.76 21.35
N ASN A 447 7.76 -25.38 20.94
CA ASN A 447 7.51 -24.55 19.78
C ASN A 447 7.12 -23.10 20.14
N ARG A 448 7.26 -22.67 21.41
CA ARG A 448 7.02 -21.26 21.79
C ARG A 448 7.98 -20.23 21.18
N PRO A 449 9.22 -20.58 20.78
CA PRO A 449 10.04 -19.64 20.02
C PRO A 449 9.41 -19.24 18.69
N TYR A 450 8.61 -20.12 18.06
CA TYR A 450 7.88 -19.83 16.83
C TYR A 450 6.65 -18.96 17.11
N LYS A 451 6.82 -17.64 17.02
CA LYS A 451 5.77 -16.65 17.27
C LYS A 451 5.06 -16.29 15.98
N SER A 452 4.04 -17.05 15.65
CA SER A 452 3.26 -16.89 14.41
C SER A 452 1.82 -17.28 14.70
N CYS A 453 0.84 -16.63 14.07
CA CYS A 453 -0.56 -17.03 14.15
C CYS A 453 -0.76 -18.50 13.71
N MET A 454 0.13 -19.03 12.86
CA MET A 454 0.16 -20.43 12.40
C MET A 454 0.39 -21.46 13.52
N ASN A 455 0.95 -21.02 14.65
CA ASN A 455 1.12 -21.86 15.82
C ASN A 455 -0.13 -21.82 16.70
N TYR A 456 -0.72 -22.97 17.02
CA TYR A 456 -1.90 -23.08 17.92
C TYR A 456 -1.70 -22.42 19.30
N GLY A 457 -0.45 -22.20 19.70
CA GLY A 457 -0.13 -21.45 20.90
C GLY A 457 -0.41 -19.94 20.82
N TYR A 458 -0.60 -19.38 19.63
CA TYR A 458 -0.69 -17.96 19.31
C TYR A 458 -1.93 -17.59 18.45
N MET A 459 -2.54 -18.57 17.76
CA MET A 459 -3.66 -18.46 16.80
C MET A 459 -4.85 -17.54 17.15
N TYR A 460 -5.10 -17.18 18.42
CA TYR A 460 -6.26 -16.36 18.80
C TYR A 460 -5.89 -15.02 19.46
N TYR A 461 -4.62 -14.61 19.42
CA TYR A 461 -4.18 -13.34 20.01
C TYR A 461 -2.92 -12.75 19.35
N THR A 462 -2.49 -13.27 18.19
CA THR A 462 -1.32 -12.76 17.48
C THR A 462 -1.70 -12.61 16.02
N VAL A 463 -1.91 -11.38 15.57
CA VAL A 463 -2.16 -11.05 14.16
C VAL A 463 -0.82 -10.72 13.51
N ASP A 464 -0.02 -11.76 13.30
CA ASP A 464 1.29 -11.67 12.66
C ASP A 464 1.80 -13.06 12.30
N TYR A 465 2.67 -13.13 11.29
CA TYR A 465 3.49 -14.31 11.07
C TYR A 465 4.85 -14.17 11.77
N SER A 466 5.62 -15.25 11.81
CA SER A 466 6.96 -15.17 12.41
C SER A 466 7.94 -14.44 11.50
N ASP A 467 8.73 -13.57 12.09
CA ASP A 467 9.89 -12.88 11.50
C ASP A 467 11.19 -13.72 11.56
N GLY A 468 11.16 -14.88 12.23
CA GLY A 468 12.30 -15.78 12.40
C GLY A 468 13.44 -15.20 13.24
N SER A 469 13.21 -14.12 14.00
CA SER A 469 14.25 -13.44 14.77
C SER A 469 14.68 -14.22 16.03
N ARG A 470 13.95 -15.27 16.43
CA ARG A 470 14.18 -15.98 17.70
C ARG A 470 14.99 -17.27 17.50
N PRO A 471 15.75 -17.71 18.52
CA PRO A 471 16.54 -18.93 18.40
C PRO A 471 15.68 -20.20 18.33
N ILE A 472 16.10 -21.14 17.48
CA ILE A 472 15.61 -22.53 17.37
C ILE A 472 14.14 -22.62 16.92
N ARG A 473 13.91 -23.17 15.72
CA ARG A 473 12.58 -23.46 15.16
C ARG A 473 11.66 -22.23 15.02
N ASP A 474 12.21 -21.03 15.04
CA ASP A 474 11.51 -19.83 14.57
C ASP A 474 11.82 -19.69 13.08
N TYR A 475 10.82 -19.87 12.23
CA TYR A 475 10.97 -19.76 10.78
C TYR A 475 10.41 -18.42 10.37
N ASN A 476 11.16 -17.64 9.58
CA ASN A 476 10.66 -16.41 9.01
C ASN A 476 9.62 -16.76 7.95
N ASP A 477 8.36 -16.66 8.32
CA ASP A 477 7.18 -16.96 7.51
C ASP A 477 6.98 -15.92 6.41
N TRP A 478 7.22 -14.64 6.71
CA TRP A 478 7.13 -13.55 5.73
C TRP A 478 8.05 -13.78 4.52
N THR A 479 9.30 -14.17 4.77
CA THR A 479 10.30 -14.41 3.69
C THR A 479 10.12 -15.72 2.93
N ARG A 480 9.36 -16.68 3.46
CA ARG A 480 9.16 -18.01 2.86
C ARG A 480 7.75 -18.22 2.32
N MET A 481 6.92 -17.18 2.36
CA MET A 481 5.59 -17.15 1.78
C MET A 481 5.68 -17.49 0.30
N ASP A 482 4.83 -18.40 -0.15
CA ASP A 482 4.67 -18.73 -1.57
C ASP A 482 3.27 -18.30 -2.01
N LEU A 483 3.20 -17.13 -2.63
CA LEU A 483 1.95 -16.55 -3.12
C LEU A 483 1.37 -17.37 -4.29
N SER A 484 2.22 -18.05 -5.07
CA SER A 484 1.81 -18.94 -6.17
C SER A 484 1.35 -20.34 -5.75
N TYR A 485 1.37 -20.65 -4.44
CA TYR A 485 1.13 -22.01 -3.96
C TYR A 485 -0.18 -22.61 -4.45
N PHE A 486 -1.23 -21.78 -4.48
CA PHE A 486 -2.57 -22.22 -4.82
C PHE A 486 -2.73 -22.62 -6.29
N GLU A 487 -1.91 -22.09 -7.20
CA GLU A 487 -1.93 -22.43 -8.62
C GLU A 487 -1.62 -23.91 -8.87
N ARG A 488 -0.89 -24.54 -7.95
CA ARG A 488 -0.53 -25.97 -8.01
C ARG A 488 -1.77 -26.89 -7.98
N GLU A 489 -2.94 -26.39 -7.58
CA GLU A 489 -4.20 -27.14 -7.68
C GLU A 489 -4.64 -27.35 -9.14
N TRP A 490 -4.13 -26.56 -10.09
CA TRP A 490 -4.56 -26.56 -11.50
C TRP A 490 -3.46 -26.90 -12.52
N GLY A 491 -2.20 -26.96 -12.09
CA GLY A 491 -1.01 -27.26 -12.91
C GLY A 491 -0.73 -28.73 -13.23
#